data_AF-A0AAW9IQM7-F1
#
_entry.id   AF-A0AAW9IQM7-F1
#
_cell.length_a   1.000
_cell.length_b   1.000
_cell.length_c   1.000
_cell.angle_alpha   90.00
_cell.angle_beta   90.00
_cell.angle_gamma   90.00
#
_symmetry.space_group_name_H-M   'P 1'
#
loop_
_entity.id
_entity.type
_entity.pdbx_description
1 polymer ?
#
loop_
_entity_poly.entity_id
_entity_poly.type
_entity_poly.pdbx_seq_one_letter_code
_entity_poly.pdbx_strand_id
1 'polypeptide(L)'
;MSSCCERRFPVCADDIDVNVDNFNTTALPLTPNPTTNAKVLVRVATVNINHALTDSIVIPEGFYSIKGISRRLVLTQCYIVPTAVEAPDNAQLFVEGYILKNVQYATPSADQNPADPCEDCLVMRNDYRDLTAKINFNFSVPIDLDANIVTPVTETERAILKDCMKPCDKGTMSESDCERLFSQEVVLQEPFSCELDRYTINEAVINKTSCSLTNEDLFDTVVEKLNLNLVISIFQLRPVTI
;
A
#
# COMPACT_ATOMS: atom_id res chain seq x y z
N MET A 1 -24.20 14.71 12.55
CA MET A 1 -24.27 13.34 12.01
C MET A 1 -22.83 12.82 11.92
N SER A 2 -22.33 12.28 13.03
CA SER A 2 -20.98 11.74 13.16
C SER A 2 -20.98 10.27 12.73
N SER A 3 -20.22 9.95 11.68
CA SER A 3 -20.03 8.57 11.20
C SER A 3 -19.18 7.80 12.20
N CYS A 4 -19.81 7.17 13.19
CA CYS A 4 -19.19 6.14 13.98
C CYS A 4 -19.15 4.86 13.15
N CYS A 5 -18.00 4.55 12.54
CA CYS A 5 -17.48 3.19 12.29
C CYS A 5 -16.23 3.23 11.39
N GLU A 6 -15.17 3.90 11.83
CA GLU A 6 -13.82 3.49 11.45
C GLU A 6 -13.06 3.25 12.75
N ARG A 7 -13.13 2.01 13.25
CA ARG A 7 -12.19 1.56 14.29
C ARG A 7 -10.84 1.41 13.60
N ARG A 8 -10.02 2.46 13.66
CA ARG A 8 -8.59 2.36 13.38
C ARG A 8 -7.97 1.53 14.49
N PHE A 9 -7.73 0.25 14.22
CA PHE A 9 -6.77 -0.50 15.02
C PHE A 9 -5.40 0.13 14.79
N PRO A 10 -4.60 0.35 15.84
CA PRO A 10 -3.18 0.61 15.65
C PRO A 10 -2.60 -0.65 15.01
N VAL A 11 -2.33 -0.59 13.71
CA VAL A 11 -1.42 -1.53 13.07
C VAL A 11 -0.09 -1.28 13.74
N CYS A 12 0.20 -2.04 14.80
CA CYS A 12 1.57 -2.21 15.26
C CYS A 12 2.37 -2.59 14.01
N ALA A 13 3.55 -2.02 13.81
CA ALA A 13 4.42 -2.37 12.70
C ALA A 13 4.77 -3.86 12.82
N ASP A 14 3.88 -4.71 12.33
CA ASP A 14 4.10 -6.13 12.13
C ASP A 14 5.22 -6.21 11.11
N ASP A 15 6.28 -6.97 11.42
CA ASP A 15 7.44 -7.15 10.54
C ASP A 15 6.95 -7.46 9.12
N ILE A 16 7.12 -6.49 8.23
CA ILE A 16 6.77 -6.63 6.82
C ILE A 16 8.00 -7.21 6.15
N ASP A 17 7.93 -8.50 5.82
CA ASP A 17 9.01 -9.14 5.08
C ASP A 17 8.87 -8.76 3.60
N VAL A 18 9.92 -8.13 3.08
CA VAL A 18 9.98 -7.70 1.69
C VAL A 18 11.21 -8.32 1.03
N ASN A 19 10.98 -8.99 -0.10
CA ASN A 19 12.06 -9.46 -0.96
C ASN A 19 11.92 -8.79 -2.34
N VAL A 20 12.99 -8.16 -2.80
CA VAL A 20 13.04 -7.50 -4.11
C VAL A 20 13.94 -8.30 -5.04
N ASP A 21 13.35 -8.86 -6.08
CA ASP A 21 14.06 -9.57 -7.14
C ASP A 21 14.32 -8.57 -8.29
N ASN A 22 15.50 -7.96 -8.27
CA ASN A 22 15.94 -7.02 -9.30
C ASN A 22 16.29 -7.74 -10.60
N PHE A 23 15.80 -7.19 -11.71
CA PHE A 23 16.23 -7.61 -13.04
C PHE A 23 17.37 -6.69 -13.48
N ASN A 24 18.55 -7.28 -13.73
CA ASN A 24 19.65 -6.56 -14.33
C ASN A 24 19.23 -6.12 -15.74
N THR A 25 18.82 -4.85 -15.83
CA THR A 25 18.33 -4.19 -17.04
C THR A 25 19.27 -3.08 -17.47
N THR A 26 20.45 -2.99 -16.86
CA THR A 26 21.50 -1.99 -17.17
C THR A 26 22.31 -2.35 -18.42
N ALA A 27 21.83 -3.32 -19.21
CA ALA A 27 22.37 -3.63 -20.53
C ALA A 27 22.13 -2.45 -21.50
N LEU A 28 23.12 -1.54 -21.50
CA LEU A 28 23.40 -0.43 -22.41
C LEU A 28 22.72 0.90 -22.06
N PRO A 29 23.44 1.88 -21.45
CA PRO A 29 23.06 3.28 -21.54
C PRO A 29 23.10 3.69 -23.01
N LEU A 30 21.94 3.69 -23.65
CA LEU A 30 21.82 4.17 -25.02
C LEU A 30 21.88 5.69 -24.97
N THR A 31 22.99 6.26 -25.45
CA THR A 31 23.02 7.67 -25.84
C THR A 31 21.88 7.89 -26.85
N PRO A 32 20.89 8.74 -26.56
CA PRO A 32 19.75 8.91 -27.45
C PRO A 32 20.22 9.40 -28.81
N ASN A 33 20.15 8.53 -29.82
CA ASN A 33 20.41 8.90 -31.21
C ASN A 33 19.17 9.66 -31.72
N PRO A 34 19.30 10.91 -32.21
CA PRO A 34 18.16 11.77 -32.55
C PRO A 34 17.23 11.24 -33.66
N THR A 35 17.52 10.08 -34.26
CA THR A 35 16.85 9.58 -35.47
C THR A 35 15.92 8.38 -35.24
N THR A 36 15.98 7.72 -34.08
CA THR A 36 15.14 6.54 -33.76
C THR A 36 14.87 6.47 -32.25
N ASN A 37 13.95 7.31 -31.77
CA ASN A 37 13.58 7.35 -30.36
C ASN A 37 12.26 6.59 -30.16
N ALA A 38 12.34 5.33 -29.71
CA ALA A 38 11.20 4.61 -29.17
C ALA A 38 11.34 4.45 -27.65
N LYS A 39 10.23 4.33 -26.94
CA LYS A 39 10.20 3.97 -25.52
C LYS A 39 9.59 2.59 -25.37
N VAL A 40 10.21 1.75 -24.55
CA VAL A 40 9.72 0.42 -24.21
C VAL A 40 9.54 0.34 -22.71
N LEU A 41 8.44 -0.29 -22.29
CA LEU A 41 8.17 -0.59 -20.90
C LEU A 41 9.06 -1.78 -20.49
N VAL A 42 9.98 -1.54 -19.56
CA VAL A 42 10.92 -2.55 -19.07
C VAL A 42 10.53 -2.92 -17.65
N ARG A 43 10.43 -4.21 -17.36
CA ARG A 43 10.25 -4.72 -16.00
C ARG A 43 11.57 -4.59 -15.24
N VAL A 44 11.58 -3.78 -14.19
CA VAL A 44 12.77 -3.44 -13.41
C VAL A 44 12.96 -4.40 -12.25
N ALA A 45 11.88 -4.72 -11.53
CA ALA A 45 11.94 -5.59 -10.36
C ALA A 45 10.62 -6.32 -10.15
N THR A 46 10.69 -7.41 -9.39
CA THR A 46 9.53 -8.05 -8.75
C THR A 46 9.65 -7.87 -7.24
N VAL A 47 8.61 -7.35 -6.60
CA VAL A 47 8.58 -7.20 -5.13
C VAL A 47 7.61 -8.22 -4.55
N ASN A 48 8.13 -9.07 -3.68
CA ASN A 48 7.35 -10.02 -2.90
C ASN A 48 7.19 -9.46 -1.48
N ILE A 49 5.95 -9.25 -1.06
CA ILE A 49 5.62 -8.61 0.21
C ILE A 49 4.80 -9.59 1.03
N ASN A 50 5.23 -9.86 2.25
CA ASN A 50 4.54 -10.70 3.20
C ASN A 50 4.17 -9.87 4.42
N HIS A 51 2.87 -9.75 4.69
CA HIS A 51 2.34 -8.89 5.73
C HIS A 51 1.25 -9.61 6.53
N ALA A 52 1.47 -9.75 7.83
CA ALA A 52 0.45 -10.24 8.74
C ALA A 52 -0.59 -9.15 9.03
N LEU A 53 -1.86 -9.53 9.02
CA LEU A 53 -3.00 -8.65 9.32
C LEU A 53 -3.89 -9.36 10.34
N THR A 54 -4.29 -8.65 11.38
CA THR A 54 -5.30 -9.13 12.34
C THR A 54 -6.56 -8.31 12.18
N ASP A 55 -7.70 -8.99 12.07
CA ASP A 55 -9.01 -8.37 11.91
C ASP A 55 -10.06 -9.03 12.82
N SER A 56 -11.09 -8.28 13.17
CA SER A 56 -12.23 -8.80 13.93
C SER A 56 -13.55 -8.23 13.41
N ILE A 57 -14.49 -9.12 13.12
CA ILE A 57 -15.83 -8.77 12.65
C ILE A 57 -16.82 -9.10 13.75
N VAL A 58 -17.68 -8.15 14.09
CA VAL A 58 -18.79 -8.34 15.03
C VAL A 58 -20.08 -8.51 14.24
N ILE A 59 -20.81 -9.59 14.53
CA ILE A 59 -22.13 -9.89 13.97
C ILE A 59 -23.16 -9.61 15.08
N PRO A 60 -23.89 -8.48 15.02
CA PRO A 60 -24.72 -8.01 16.13
C PRO A 60 -25.81 -9.00 16.57
N GLU A 61 -26.39 -9.76 15.63
CA GLU A 61 -27.41 -10.77 15.91
C GLU A 61 -26.85 -12.11 16.43
N GLY A 62 -25.53 -12.30 16.39
CA GLY A 62 -24.88 -13.57 16.68
C GLY A 62 -25.12 -14.66 15.61
N PHE A 63 -24.32 -15.71 15.66
CA PHE A 63 -24.34 -16.81 14.71
C PHE A 63 -23.95 -18.15 15.36
N TYR A 64 -24.45 -19.25 14.80
CA TYR A 64 -24.04 -20.61 15.19
C TYR A 64 -22.83 -21.09 14.40
N SER A 65 -22.83 -20.80 13.11
CA SER A 65 -21.86 -21.37 12.18
C SER A 65 -21.64 -20.41 11.02
N ILE A 66 -20.37 -20.19 10.73
CA ILE A 66 -19.92 -19.59 9.49
C ILE A 66 -19.95 -20.68 8.42
N LYS A 67 -20.58 -20.41 7.29
CA LYS A 67 -20.75 -21.34 6.17
C LYS A 67 -19.72 -21.13 5.10
N GLY A 68 -19.34 -19.89 4.85
CA GLY A 68 -18.28 -19.55 3.92
C GLY A 68 -17.82 -18.12 4.13
N ILE A 69 -16.54 -17.89 3.85
CA ILE A 69 -16.00 -16.54 3.76
C ILE A 69 -15.30 -16.44 2.42
N SER A 70 -15.85 -15.64 1.51
CA SER A 70 -15.18 -15.31 0.25
C SER A 70 -14.44 -14.00 0.39
N ARG A 71 -13.24 -13.94 -0.17
CA ARG A 71 -12.33 -12.80 -0.02
C ARG A 71 -11.83 -12.34 -1.37
N ARG A 72 -11.75 -11.03 -1.56
CA ARG A 72 -11.21 -10.40 -2.77
C ARG A 72 -10.33 -9.23 -2.38
N LEU A 73 -9.08 -9.25 -2.82
CA LEU A 73 -8.15 -8.15 -2.63
C LEU A 73 -8.29 -7.13 -3.77
N VAL A 74 -8.22 -5.85 -3.41
CA VAL A 74 -8.18 -4.73 -4.35
C VAL A 74 -7.06 -3.80 -3.93
N LEU A 75 -6.09 -3.57 -4.81
CA LEU A 75 -5.11 -2.50 -4.64
C LEU A 75 -5.70 -1.18 -5.13
N THR A 76 -5.59 -0.13 -4.31
CA THR A 76 -6.02 1.22 -4.63
C THR A 76 -4.86 2.12 -5.00
N GLN A 77 -3.69 1.92 -4.38
CA GLN A 77 -2.49 2.68 -4.67
C GLN A 77 -1.25 1.78 -4.65
N CYS A 78 -0.34 2.04 -5.58
CA CYS A 78 1.02 1.55 -5.56
C CYS A 78 1.91 2.65 -6.14
N TYR A 79 2.79 3.22 -5.32
CA TYR A 79 3.62 4.35 -5.72
C TYR A 79 5.04 4.19 -5.18
N ILE A 80 6.03 4.60 -5.98
CA ILE A 80 7.44 4.48 -5.65
C ILE A 80 8.05 5.86 -5.60
N VAL A 81 8.68 6.19 -4.48
CA VAL A 81 9.36 7.47 -4.25
C VAL A 81 10.84 7.20 -4.05
N PRO A 82 11.72 7.67 -4.94
CA PRO A 82 13.16 7.60 -4.71
C PRO A 82 13.55 8.41 -3.49
N THR A 83 14.43 7.87 -2.64
CA THR A 83 14.74 8.47 -1.32
C THR A 83 16.12 9.09 -1.21
N ALA A 84 17.06 8.74 -2.07
CA ALA A 84 18.44 9.21 -1.98
C ALA A 84 18.94 9.85 -3.29
N VAL A 85 19.68 10.96 -3.13
CA VAL A 85 20.34 11.69 -4.22
C VAL A 85 21.65 11.01 -4.63
N GLU A 86 22.33 10.35 -3.70
CA GLU A 86 23.64 9.70 -3.92
C GLU A 86 23.57 8.17 -4.07
N ALA A 87 22.41 7.57 -3.77
CA ALA A 87 22.15 6.14 -3.91
C ALA A 87 20.83 5.96 -4.69
N PRO A 88 20.85 6.10 -6.03
CA PRO A 88 19.66 6.12 -6.87
C PRO A 88 18.85 4.82 -6.79
N ASP A 89 19.44 3.77 -6.23
CA ASP A 89 18.80 2.46 -6.13
C ASP A 89 17.80 2.39 -4.94
N ASN A 90 17.93 3.28 -3.94
CA ASN A 90 17.05 3.28 -2.76
C ASN A 90 15.74 4.05 -2.99
N ALA A 91 14.61 3.35 -2.89
CA ALA A 91 13.27 3.93 -2.98
C ALA A 91 12.33 3.46 -1.86
N GLN A 92 11.27 4.22 -1.63
CA GLN A 92 10.18 3.85 -0.74
C GLN A 92 8.98 3.42 -1.59
N LEU A 93 8.50 2.20 -1.37
CA LEU A 93 7.28 1.68 -1.95
C LEU A 93 6.11 1.93 -1.01
N PHE A 94 5.06 2.57 -1.51
CA PHE A 94 3.79 2.77 -0.83
C PHE A 94 2.74 1.88 -1.46
N VAL A 95 2.08 1.05 -0.66
CA VAL A 95 1.00 0.17 -1.13
C VAL A 95 -0.22 0.38 -0.24
N GLU A 96 -1.35 0.69 -0.88
CA GLU A 96 -2.64 0.79 -0.22
C GLU A 96 -3.67 -0.08 -0.94
N GLY A 97 -4.56 -0.67 -0.15
CA GLY A 97 -5.64 -1.45 -0.69
C GLY A 97 -6.62 -1.90 0.37
N TYR A 98 -7.50 -2.80 -0.03
CA TYR A 98 -8.44 -3.41 0.88
C TYR A 98 -8.79 -4.84 0.47
N ILE A 99 -9.21 -5.62 1.45
CA ILE A 99 -9.78 -6.95 1.28
C ILE A 99 -11.28 -6.82 1.51
N LEU A 100 -12.08 -7.11 0.48
CA LEU A 100 -13.51 -7.34 0.62
C LEU A 100 -13.73 -8.75 1.11
N LYS A 101 -14.41 -8.88 2.24
CA LYS A 101 -14.86 -10.14 2.80
C LYS A 101 -16.37 -10.22 2.66
N ASN A 102 -16.88 -11.32 2.12
CA ASN A 102 -18.29 -11.68 2.20
C ASN A 102 -18.40 -12.91 3.09
N VAL A 103 -18.96 -12.72 4.27
CA VAL A 103 -19.15 -13.74 5.29
C VAL A 103 -20.58 -14.23 5.18
N GLN A 104 -20.72 -15.53 4.95
CA GLN A 104 -22.00 -16.21 4.94
C GLN A 104 -22.14 -16.99 6.24
N TYR A 105 -23.23 -16.76 6.96
CA TYR A 105 -23.43 -17.33 8.29
C TYR A 105 -24.87 -17.75 8.53
N ALA A 106 -25.03 -18.67 9.49
CA ALA A 106 -26.32 -19.15 9.95
C ALA A 106 -26.63 -18.58 11.34
N THR A 107 -27.79 -17.97 11.48
CA THR A 107 -28.31 -17.37 12.72
C THR A 107 -29.70 -17.95 13.03
N PRO A 108 -30.13 -18.09 14.30
CA PRO A 108 -31.46 -18.59 14.61
C PRO A 108 -32.56 -17.78 13.92
N SER A 109 -33.57 -18.47 13.38
CA SER A 109 -34.70 -17.80 12.73
C SER A 109 -35.53 -17.03 13.76
N ALA A 110 -35.82 -15.75 13.50
CA ALA A 110 -36.57 -14.89 14.42
C ALA A 110 -38.00 -15.39 14.69
N ASP A 111 -38.55 -16.20 13.79
CA ASP A 111 -39.89 -16.79 13.89
C ASP A 111 -39.92 -18.10 14.71
N GLN A 112 -38.80 -18.51 15.32
CA GLN A 112 -38.81 -19.62 16.26
C GLN A 112 -39.54 -19.19 17.53
N ASN A 113 -40.80 -19.61 17.64
CA ASN A 113 -41.60 -19.37 18.83
C ASN A 113 -41.02 -20.20 19.99
N PRO A 114 -40.66 -19.62 21.15
CA PRO A 114 -40.11 -20.35 22.31
C PRO A 114 -41.10 -21.34 22.95
N ALA A 115 -42.33 -21.42 22.43
CA ALA A 115 -43.42 -22.27 22.92
C ALA A 115 -43.52 -23.65 22.25
N ASP A 116 -42.59 -24.01 21.35
CA ASP A 116 -42.50 -25.39 20.83
C ASP A 116 -41.18 -26.09 21.24
N PRO A 117 -40.83 -26.15 22.54
CA PRO A 117 -39.76 -27.01 22.99
C PRO A 117 -40.33 -28.43 23.05
N CYS A 118 -40.33 -29.13 21.92
CA CYS A 118 -40.14 -30.55 22.04
C CYS A 118 -38.72 -30.72 22.62
N GLU A 119 -38.66 -31.12 23.89
CA GLU A 119 -37.46 -31.38 24.68
C GLU A 119 -36.47 -32.36 23.99
N ASP A 120 -36.92 -33.00 22.89
CA ASP A 120 -36.21 -33.96 22.02
C ASP A 120 -36.00 -33.50 20.56
N CYS A 121 -36.28 -32.23 20.20
CA CYS A 121 -36.15 -31.78 18.82
C CYS A 121 -34.68 -31.58 18.39
N LEU A 122 -34.12 -32.62 17.76
CA LEU A 122 -32.82 -32.68 17.07
C LEU A 122 -32.65 -31.70 15.88
N VAL A 123 -33.64 -30.84 15.59
CA VAL A 123 -33.69 -30.02 14.36
C VAL A 123 -33.89 -28.56 14.71
N MET A 124 -32.90 -27.73 14.35
CA MET A 124 -32.92 -26.28 14.54
C MET A 124 -33.11 -25.56 13.20
N ARG A 125 -34.05 -24.60 13.14
CA ARG A 125 -34.27 -23.77 11.95
C ARG A 125 -33.39 -22.52 12.03
N ASN A 126 -32.49 -22.38 11.07
CA ASN A 126 -31.58 -21.24 10.95
C ASN A 126 -31.87 -20.45 9.67
N ASP A 127 -31.73 -19.13 9.76
CA ASP A 127 -31.73 -18.23 8.62
C ASP A 127 -30.30 -18.09 8.07
N TYR A 128 -30.17 -18.14 6.75
CA TYR A 128 -28.89 -17.92 6.06
C TYR A 128 -28.76 -16.43 5.72
N ARG A 129 -27.67 -15.80 6.18
CA ARG A 129 -27.40 -14.39 5.96
C ARG A 129 -26.01 -14.17 5.42
N ASP A 130 -25.86 -13.07 4.69
CA ASP A 130 -24.59 -12.62 4.14
C ASP A 130 -24.25 -11.23 4.71
N LEU A 131 -22.99 -11.05 5.09
CA LEU A 131 -22.41 -9.79 5.56
C LEU A 131 -21.18 -9.46 4.73
N THR A 132 -21.11 -8.23 4.20
CA THR A 132 -19.90 -7.73 3.52
C THR A 132 -19.12 -6.80 4.45
N ALA A 133 -17.85 -7.13 4.69
CA ALA A 133 -16.91 -6.33 5.44
C ALA A 133 -15.73 -5.89 4.56
N LYS A 134 -15.13 -4.75 4.89
CA LYS A 134 -13.97 -4.19 4.18
C LYS A 134 -12.83 -3.99 5.17
N ILE A 135 -11.66 -4.52 4.84
CA ILE A 135 -10.45 -4.37 5.65
C ILE A 135 -9.43 -3.64 4.84
N ASN A 136 -9.07 -2.46 5.31
CA ASN A 136 -8.06 -1.65 4.64
C ASN A 136 -6.67 -2.09 5.13
N PHE A 137 -5.70 -2.10 4.23
CA PHE A 137 -4.30 -2.21 4.56
C PHE A 137 -3.54 -1.08 3.88
N ASN A 138 -2.57 -0.54 4.60
CA ASN A 138 -1.67 0.50 4.13
C ASN A 138 -0.30 0.22 4.75
N PHE A 139 0.70 0.08 3.91
CA PHE A 139 2.07 -0.03 4.38
C PHE A 139 3.03 0.68 3.44
N SER A 140 4.18 1.04 3.99
CA SER A 140 5.29 1.60 3.25
C SER A 140 6.56 0.84 3.59
N VAL A 141 7.30 0.43 2.57
CA VAL A 141 8.51 -0.39 2.75
C VAL A 141 9.67 0.18 1.92
N PRO A 142 10.87 0.25 2.49
CA PRO A 142 12.05 0.58 1.69
C PRO A 142 12.36 -0.58 0.74
N ILE A 143 12.71 -0.24 -0.49
CA ILE A 143 13.09 -1.18 -1.54
C ILE A 143 14.36 -0.69 -2.24
N ASP A 144 15.16 -1.63 -2.71
CA ASP A 144 16.36 -1.37 -3.50
C ASP A 144 16.09 -1.79 -4.95
N LEU A 145 16.21 -0.87 -5.89
CA LEU A 145 15.86 -1.03 -7.29
C LEU A 145 17.08 -0.82 -8.18
N ASP A 146 17.40 -1.80 -9.02
CA ASP A 146 18.40 -1.64 -10.09
C ASP A 146 17.80 -0.83 -11.26
N ALA A 147 17.57 0.46 -11.01
CA ALA A 147 16.89 1.38 -11.91
C ALA A 147 17.72 2.64 -12.16
N ASN A 148 17.68 3.13 -13.40
CA ASN A 148 18.15 4.47 -13.69
C ASN A 148 17.16 5.49 -13.10
N ILE A 149 17.36 5.84 -11.84
CA ILE A 149 16.66 6.96 -11.21
C ILE A 149 17.46 8.22 -11.47
N VAL A 150 16.81 9.21 -12.07
CA VAL A 150 17.40 10.52 -12.32
C VAL A 150 17.67 11.17 -10.96
N THR A 151 18.94 11.50 -10.71
CA THR A 151 19.35 12.23 -9.52
C THR A 151 18.65 13.60 -9.49
N PRO A 152 18.00 13.99 -8.37
CA PRO A 152 17.44 15.32 -8.22
C PRO A 152 18.50 16.38 -8.44
N VAL A 153 18.18 17.43 -9.19
CA VAL A 153 19.12 18.51 -9.46
C VAL A 153 19.24 19.39 -8.21
N THR A 154 20.47 19.73 -7.83
CA THR A 154 20.77 20.72 -6.80
C THR A 154 20.51 22.12 -7.34
N GLU A 155 19.69 22.92 -6.66
CA GLU A 155 19.59 24.35 -6.91
C GLU A 155 20.95 25.00 -6.67
N THR A 156 21.49 25.70 -7.69
CA THR A 156 22.76 26.41 -7.54
C THR A 156 22.52 27.90 -7.58
N GLU A 157 22.75 28.56 -6.46
CA GLU A 157 22.84 30.01 -6.41
C GLU A 157 24.25 30.45 -6.82
N ARG A 158 24.35 31.43 -7.72
CA ARG A 158 25.62 32.04 -8.08
C ARG A 158 25.60 33.53 -7.76
N ALA A 159 26.37 33.90 -6.75
CA ALA A 159 26.70 35.29 -6.45
C ALA A 159 27.63 35.84 -7.53
N ILE A 160 27.32 37.01 -8.08
CA ILE A 160 28.22 37.72 -8.98
C ILE A 160 28.99 38.76 -8.17
N LEU A 161 30.31 38.81 -8.38
CA LEU A 161 31.12 39.93 -7.94
C LEU A 161 30.84 41.13 -8.84
N LYS A 162 30.05 42.08 -8.36
CA LYS A 162 29.86 43.37 -9.03
C LYS A 162 30.52 44.49 -8.25
N ASP A 163 31.39 45.22 -8.94
CA ASP A 163 31.96 46.44 -8.40
C ASP A 163 30.94 47.58 -8.52
N CYS A 164 30.22 47.86 -7.43
CA CYS A 164 29.31 49.01 -7.37
C CYS A 164 30.06 50.32 -7.01
N MET A 165 31.39 50.39 -7.20
CA MET A 165 32.19 51.57 -6.92
C MET A 165 31.66 52.80 -7.67
N LYS A 166 31.24 53.83 -6.91
CA LYS A 166 31.35 55.21 -7.39
C LYS A 166 32.84 55.60 -7.43
N PRO A 167 33.25 56.60 -8.23
CA PRO A 167 34.66 56.88 -8.57
C PRO A 167 35.64 57.16 -7.41
N CYS A 168 35.20 57.12 -6.15
CA CYS A 168 35.99 57.53 -4.99
C CYS A 168 35.96 56.55 -3.79
N ASP A 169 35.35 55.37 -3.89
CA ASP A 169 35.30 54.43 -2.75
C ASP A 169 36.56 53.57 -2.64
N LYS A 170 37.17 53.56 -1.45
CA LYS A 170 38.33 52.72 -1.14
C LYS A 170 37.87 51.27 -1.03
N GLY A 171 38.20 50.52 -2.10
CA GLY A 171 37.66 49.21 -2.43
C GLY A 171 37.65 48.19 -1.28
N THR A 172 36.48 47.58 -1.11
CA THR A 172 36.35 46.22 -0.61
C THR A 172 35.52 45.44 -1.64
N MET A 173 36.13 44.43 -2.25
CA MET A 173 35.43 43.51 -3.16
C MET A 173 34.72 42.46 -2.30
N SER A 174 33.42 42.60 -2.13
CA SER A 174 32.56 41.60 -1.49
C SER A 174 31.42 41.24 -2.44
N GLU A 175 30.74 40.14 -2.15
CA GLU A 175 29.48 39.76 -2.78
C GLU A 175 28.51 40.94 -2.84
N SER A 176 27.90 41.19 -4.00
CA SER A 176 26.96 42.30 -4.18
C SER A 176 25.55 41.89 -3.77
N ASP A 177 25.00 42.51 -2.72
CA ASP A 177 23.63 42.28 -2.25
C ASP A 177 22.54 42.67 -3.28
N CYS A 178 22.92 43.40 -4.34
CA CYS A 178 21.99 43.99 -5.31
C CYS A 178 21.75 43.15 -6.57
N GLU A 179 22.57 42.14 -6.87
CA GLU A 179 22.41 41.28 -8.04
C GLU A 179 22.72 39.82 -7.71
N ARG A 180 21.67 38.98 -7.72
CA ARG A 180 21.75 37.53 -7.53
C ARG A 180 21.20 36.84 -8.78
N LEU A 181 21.92 35.84 -9.29
CA LEU A 181 21.39 34.99 -10.35
C LEU A 181 20.95 33.66 -9.78
N PHE A 182 19.67 33.38 -9.97
CA PHE A 182 19.07 32.09 -9.67
C PHE A 182 19.02 31.29 -10.96
N SER A 183 19.63 30.10 -10.95
CA SER A 183 19.47 29.12 -12.01
C SER A 183 18.88 27.86 -11.39
N GLN A 184 17.72 27.47 -11.89
CA GLN A 184 17.03 26.25 -11.52
C GLN A 184 16.90 25.39 -12.77
N GLU A 185 17.39 24.17 -12.70
CA GLU A 185 17.19 23.13 -13.69
C GLU A 185 16.43 22.00 -13.00
N VAL A 186 15.32 21.55 -13.59
CA VAL A 186 14.52 20.45 -13.06
C VAL A 186 14.47 19.36 -14.12
N VAL A 187 15.00 18.18 -13.80
CA VAL A 187 14.86 17.02 -14.66
C VAL A 187 13.62 16.24 -14.23
N LEU A 188 12.68 16.09 -15.15
CA LEU A 188 11.46 15.31 -14.93
C LEU A 188 11.70 13.87 -15.35
N GLN A 189 11.28 12.92 -14.51
CA GLN A 189 11.28 11.50 -14.82
C GLN A 189 9.83 11.00 -14.95
N GLU A 190 9.63 10.04 -15.85
CA GLU A 190 8.37 9.29 -15.89
C GLU A 190 8.20 8.44 -14.62
N PRO A 191 6.98 8.36 -14.07
CA PRO A 191 6.72 7.59 -12.87
C PRO A 191 6.91 6.09 -13.14
N PHE A 192 7.27 5.35 -12.09
CA PHE A 192 7.21 3.89 -12.11
C PHE A 192 5.76 3.42 -12.20
N SER A 193 5.52 2.36 -12.96
CA SER A 193 4.23 1.69 -13.01
C SER A 193 4.29 0.41 -12.20
N CYS A 194 3.30 0.21 -11.32
CA CYS A 194 3.13 -1.05 -10.60
C CYS A 194 2.05 -1.90 -11.26
N GLU A 195 2.23 -3.21 -11.24
CA GLU A 195 1.20 -4.19 -11.59
C GLU A 195 1.13 -5.29 -10.53
N LEU A 196 -0.08 -5.70 -10.14
CA LEU A 196 -0.28 -6.83 -9.25
C LEU A 196 -0.31 -8.13 -10.06
N ASP A 197 0.75 -8.91 -9.98
CA ASP A 197 0.83 -10.19 -10.69
C ASP A 197 0.01 -11.27 -9.97
N ARG A 198 0.15 -11.32 -8.65
CA ARG A 198 -0.45 -12.37 -7.81
C ARG A 198 -0.62 -11.91 -6.38
N TYR A 199 -1.67 -12.40 -5.73
CA TYR A 199 -1.81 -12.34 -4.28
C TYR A 199 -2.20 -13.71 -3.73
N THR A 200 -1.76 -14.00 -2.51
CA THR A 200 -2.16 -15.18 -1.74
C THR A 200 -2.53 -14.74 -0.34
N ILE A 201 -3.62 -15.29 0.19
CA ILE A 201 -4.08 -15.02 1.56
C ILE A 201 -4.07 -16.35 2.29
N ASN A 202 -3.21 -16.48 3.29
CA ASN A 202 -3.20 -17.62 4.21
C ASN A 202 -3.84 -17.18 5.52
N GLU A 203 -4.61 -18.04 6.20
CA GLU A 203 -5.39 -17.59 7.35
C GLU A 203 -5.61 -18.63 8.44
N ALA A 204 -5.90 -18.11 9.63
CA ALA A 204 -6.46 -18.84 10.75
C ALA A 204 -7.67 -18.08 11.31
N VAL A 205 -8.82 -18.76 11.37
CA VAL A 205 -10.10 -18.20 11.84
C VAL A 205 -10.37 -18.69 13.26
N ILE A 206 -10.70 -17.76 14.16
CA ILE A 206 -11.01 -18.04 15.57
C ILE A 206 -12.36 -17.39 15.90
N ASN A 207 -13.37 -18.21 16.19
CA ASN A 207 -14.67 -17.72 16.63
C ASN A 207 -14.65 -17.45 18.13
N LYS A 208 -15.18 -16.30 18.54
CA LYS A 208 -15.30 -15.90 19.95
C LYS A 208 -16.75 -15.57 20.28
N THR A 209 -17.14 -15.96 21.49
CA THR A 209 -18.34 -15.49 22.16
C THR A 209 -17.95 -14.29 23.03
N SER A 210 -18.61 -13.14 22.92
CA SER A 210 -18.54 -12.15 23.98
C SER A 210 -19.24 -12.70 25.23
N CYS A 211 -18.68 -12.44 26.40
CA CYS A 211 -19.26 -12.84 27.68
C CYS A 211 -20.49 -11.98 28.05
N SER A 212 -21.39 -11.71 27.10
CA SER A 212 -22.63 -10.97 27.35
C SER A 212 -23.77 -11.95 27.58
N LEU A 213 -24.37 -11.87 28.78
CA LEU A 213 -25.39 -12.74 29.38
C LEU A 213 -26.72 -12.89 28.61
N THR A 214 -26.85 -12.38 27.39
CA THR A 214 -28.13 -12.33 26.67
C THR A 214 -28.39 -13.54 25.79
N ASN A 215 -27.35 -14.24 25.31
CA ASN A 215 -27.46 -15.45 24.48
C ASN A 215 -26.27 -16.38 24.77
N GLU A 216 -26.40 -17.28 25.75
CA GLU A 216 -25.27 -18.12 26.22
C GLU A 216 -24.71 -19.10 25.17
N ASP A 217 -25.41 -19.31 24.05
CA ASP A 217 -25.09 -20.34 23.03
C ASP A 217 -24.64 -19.79 21.65
N LEU A 218 -24.50 -18.48 21.48
CA LEU A 218 -24.17 -17.86 20.18
C LEU A 218 -22.79 -17.20 20.15
N PHE A 219 -22.07 -17.40 19.05
CA PHE A 219 -20.88 -16.62 18.73
C PHE A 219 -21.29 -15.26 18.19
N ASP A 220 -20.55 -14.21 18.53
CA ASP A 220 -20.85 -12.85 18.06
C ASP A 220 -19.66 -12.19 17.36
N THR A 221 -18.45 -12.69 17.59
CA THR A 221 -17.22 -12.09 17.08
C THR A 221 -16.38 -13.14 16.36
N VAL A 222 -15.99 -12.83 15.12
CA VAL A 222 -15.03 -13.61 14.35
C VAL A 222 -13.71 -12.88 14.39
N VAL A 223 -12.68 -13.48 14.96
CA VAL A 223 -11.31 -12.94 14.95
C VAL A 223 -10.49 -13.74 13.95
N GLU A 224 -9.91 -13.04 12.99
CA GLU A 224 -9.13 -13.65 11.92
C GLU A 224 -7.69 -13.13 11.95
N LYS A 225 -6.74 -14.04 11.80
CA LYS A 225 -5.34 -13.72 11.53
C LYS A 225 -5.04 -14.12 10.10
N LEU A 226 -4.69 -13.14 9.29
CA LEU A 226 -4.41 -13.26 7.87
C LEU A 226 -2.92 -13.04 7.66
N ASN A 227 -2.32 -13.81 6.77
CA ASN A 227 -1.00 -13.55 6.24
C ASN A 227 -1.14 -13.27 4.74
N LEU A 228 -0.92 -12.02 4.36
CA LEU A 228 -1.07 -11.51 3.01
C LEU A 228 0.26 -11.55 2.29
N ASN A 229 0.32 -12.33 1.20
CA ASN A 229 1.46 -12.35 0.29
C ASN A 229 1.09 -11.66 -1.03
N LEU A 230 1.78 -10.58 -1.38
CA LEU A 230 1.62 -9.83 -2.62
C LEU A 230 2.86 -9.99 -3.49
N VAL A 231 2.65 -10.18 -4.79
CA VAL A 231 3.70 -10.16 -5.82
C VAL A 231 3.39 -9.01 -6.77
N ILE A 232 4.23 -7.98 -6.74
CA ILE A 232 4.05 -6.75 -7.52
C ILE A 232 5.22 -6.62 -8.51
N SER A 233 4.90 -6.45 -9.78
CA SER A 233 5.87 -6.08 -10.81
C SER A 233 6.04 -4.57 -10.89
N ILE A 234 7.29 -4.12 -10.96
CA ILE A 234 7.65 -2.72 -11.17
C ILE A 234 8.16 -2.56 -12.59
N PHE A 235 7.60 -1.58 -13.29
CA PHE A 235 7.98 -1.23 -14.65
C PHE A 235 8.45 0.22 -14.75
N GLN A 236 9.36 0.45 -15.69
CA GLN A 236 9.86 1.77 -16.04
C GLN A 236 9.90 1.89 -17.56
N LEU A 237 9.39 3.01 -18.08
CA LEU A 237 9.56 3.36 -19.48
C LEU A 237 10.99 3.81 -19.74
N ARG A 238 11.67 3.16 -20.69
CA ARG A 238 13.05 3.47 -21.05
C ARG A 238 13.18 3.74 -22.55
N PRO A 239 14.03 4.71 -22.96
CA PRO A 239 14.34 4.90 -24.37
C PRO A 239 15.16 3.72 -24.88
N VAL A 240 14.85 3.26 -26.09
CA VAL A 240 15.58 2.20 -26.79
C VAL A 240 15.93 2.65 -28.21
N THR A 241 17.06 2.17 -28.71
CA THR A 241 17.45 2.26 -30.12
C THR A 241 16.83 1.07 -30.84
N ILE A 242 16.09 1.35 -31.90
CA ILE A 242 15.53 0.35 -32.82
C ILE A 242 16.46 0.22 -34.03
#